data_AF-A0A8C7WUB6-F1
#
_entry.id   AF-A0A8C7WUB6-F1
#
_cell.length_a   1.000
_cell.length_b   1.000
_cell.length_c   1.000
_cell.angle_alpha   90.00
_cell.angle_beta   90.00
_cell.angle_gamma   90.00
#
_symmetry.space_group_name_H-M   'P 1'
#
loop_
_entity.id
_entity.type
_entity.pdbx_description
1 polymer ?
#
loop_
_entity_poly.entity_id
_entity_poly.type
_entity_poly.pdbx_seq_one_letter_code
_entity_poly.pdbx_strand_id
1 'polypeptide(L)' 'MPDSISVSDFVAETNEDFKAPTTSSFTTRMPECRSTVIALEEVSSKRFLIAS' A
#
# COMPACT_ATOMS: atom_id res chain seq x y z
N MET A 1 2.89 7.31 -14.24
CA MET A 1 3.18 7.47 -12.80
C MET A 1 2.74 6.18 -12.14
N PRO A 2 3.55 5.52 -11.29
CA PRO A 2 3.02 4.39 -10.53
C PRO A 2 2.02 4.96 -9.52
N ASP A 3 0.75 4.62 -9.68
CA ASP A 3 -0.31 4.95 -8.73
C ASP A 3 0.09 4.44 -7.33
N SER A 4 0.26 5.35 -6.38
CA SER A 4 0.53 5.02 -4.98
C SER A 4 -0.80 5.03 -4.24
N ILE A 5 -1.29 3.86 -3.84
CA ILE A 5 -2.51 3.72 -3.05
C ILE A 5 -2.23 4.03 -1.57
N SER A 6 -3.08 4.87 -0.94
CA SER A 6 -2.98 5.10 0.50
C SER A 6 -3.34 3.83 1.28
N VAL A 7 -2.75 3.64 2.46
CA VAL A 7 -3.05 2.49 3.33
C VAL A 7 -4.55 2.42 3.65
N SER A 8 -5.22 3.57 3.83
CA SER A 8 -6.66 3.62 4.07
C SER A 8 -7.50 3.14 2.88
N ASP A 9 -7.13 3.54 1.66
CA ASP A 9 -7.82 3.12 0.44
C ASP A 9 -7.61 1.63 0.17
N PHE A 10 -6.39 1.13 0.41
CA PHE A 10 -6.08 -0.30 0.35
C PHE A 10 -6.93 -1.11 1.33
N VAL A 11 -7.06 -0.67 2.58
CA VAL A 11 -7.86 -1.36 3.60
C VAL A 11 -9.35 -1.36 3.23
N ALA A 12 -9.87 -0.25 2.71
CA ALA A 12 -11.25 -0.16 2.25
C ALA A 12 -11.52 -1.12 1.08
N GLU A 13 -10.66 -1.12 0.07
CA GLU A 13 -10.77 -2.00 -1.10
C GLU A 13 -10.63 -3.48 -0.72
N THR A 14 -9.68 -3.82 0.16
CA THR A 14 -9.50 -5.19 0.67
C THR A 14 -10.71 -5.66 1.49
N ASN A 15 -11.36 -4.76 2.22
CA ASN A 15 -12.55 -5.06 3.02
C ASN A 15 -13.79 -5.27 2.14
N GLU A 16 -13.92 -4.54 1.03
CA GLU A 16 -14.96 -4.78 0.02
C GLU A 16 -14.70 -6.08 -0.74
N ASP A 17 -13.45 -6.34 -1.11
CA ASP A 17 -13.00 -7.60 -1.73
C ASP A 17 -13.26 -8.81 -0.83
N PHE A 18 -13.11 -8.67 0.50
CA PHE A 18 -13.44 -9.73 1.46
C PHE A 18 -14.94 -10.09 1.43
N LYS A 19 -15.79 -9.10 1.15
CA LYS A 19 -17.24 -9.30 1.01
C LYS A 19 -17.62 -9.84 -0.37
N ALA A 20 -16.76 -9.68 -1.38
CA ALA A 20 -17.00 -10.09 -2.76
C ALA A 20 -15.78 -10.83 -3.37
N PRO A 21 -15.51 -12.07 -2.94
CA PRO A 21 -14.28 -12.79 -3.29
C PRO A 21 -14.12 -13.08 -4.80
N THR A 22 -15.19 -13.01 -5.58
CA THR A 22 -15.18 -13.28 -7.03
C THR A 22 -14.73 -12.07 -7.87
N THR A 23 -14.86 -10.85 -7.36
CA THR A 23 -14.45 -9.59 -8.01
C THR A 23 -13.13 -9.04 -7.47
N SER A 24 -12.44 -9.83 -6.64
CA SER A 24 -11.30 -9.33 -5.89
C SER A 24 -10.20 -8.79 -6.81
N SER A 25 -9.92 -7.50 -6.67
CA SER A 25 -8.84 -6.81 -7.38
C SER A 25 -7.54 -6.79 -6.57
N PHE A 26 -7.52 -7.49 -5.43
CA PHE A 26 -6.39 -7.62 -4.52
C PHE A 26 -5.06 -7.91 -5.24
N THR A 27 -5.02 -8.87 -6.17
CA THR A 27 -3.80 -9.21 -6.92
C THR A 27 -3.28 -8.06 -7.78
N THR A 28 -4.19 -7.21 -8.29
CA THR A 28 -3.89 -6.06 -9.13
C THR A 28 -3.40 -4.86 -8.33
N ARG A 29 -3.91 -4.67 -7.10
CA ARG A 29 -3.56 -3.56 -6.18
C ARG A 29 -2.34 -3.83 -5.30
N MET A 30 -1.98 -5.09 -5.08
CA MET A 30 -0.81 -5.51 -4.29
C MET A 30 0.53 -4.84 -4.71
N PRO A 31 0.82 -4.59 -6.00
CA PRO A 31 2.03 -3.88 -6.44
C PRO A 31 2.06 -2.41 -6.02
N GLU A 32 0.91 -1.74 -6.01
CA GLU A 32 0.75 -0.34 -5.57
C GLU A 32 0.94 -0.24 -4.04
N CYS A 33 0.42 -1.23 -3.31
CA CYS A 33 0.64 -1.38 -1.88
C CYS A 33 2.13 -1.58 -1.56
N ARG A 34 2.82 -2.46 -2.29
CA ARG A 34 4.29 -2.64 -2.16
C ARG A 34 5.06 -1.35 -2.45
N SER A 35 4.70 -0.61 -3.49
CA SER A 35 5.37 0.67 -3.80
C SER A 35 5.20 1.69 -2.68
N THR A 36 4.02 1.77 -2.07
CA THR A 36 3.75 2.67 -0.94
C THR A 36 4.49 2.25 0.32
N VAL A 37 4.54 0.95 0.64
CA VAL A 37 5.31 0.42 1.78
C VAL A 37 6.80 0.68 1.60
N ILE A 38 7.36 0.48 0.40
CA ILE A 38 8.76 0.79 0.09
C ILE A 38 9.02 2.28 0.30
N ALA A 39 8.15 3.16 -0.22
CA ALA A 39 8.28 4.60 -0.03
C ALA A 39 8.23 5.00 1.46
N LEU A 40 7.36 4.37 2.25
CA LEU A 40 7.26 4.60 3.69
C LEU A 40 8.47 4.06 4.46
N GLU A 41 8.98 2.86 4.15
CA GLU A 41 10.20 2.30 4.73
C GLU A 41 11.43 3.14 4.40
N GLU A 42 11.53 3.70 3.18
CA GLU A 42 12.59 4.63 2.83
C GLU A 42 12.53 5.91 3.65
N VAL A 43 11.34 6.48 3.88
CA VAL A 43 11.18 7.69 4.70
C VAL A 43 11.48 7.40 6.16
N SER A 44 11.02 6.26 6.69
CA SER A 44 11.27 5.84 8.08
C SER A 44 12.77 5.56 8.31
N SER A 45 13.42 4.88 7.39
CA SER A 45 14.86 4.59 7.43
C SER A 45 15.71 5.87 7.27
N LYS A 46 15.33 6.78 6.36
CA LYS A 46 16.00 8.07 6.18
C LYS A 46 15.79 9.00 7.39
N ARG A 47 14.62 8.95 8.04
CA ARG A 47 14.36 9.70 9.29
C ARG A 47 15.25 9.28 10.45
N PHE A 48 15.62 8.00 10.52
CA PHE A 48 16.55 7.52 11.55
C PHE A 48 17.99 8.02 11.31
N LEU A 49 18.42 8.12 10.05
CA LEU A 49 19.77 8.57 9.67
C LEU A 49 20.00 10.08 9.88
N ILE A 50 18.98 10.92 9.75
CA ILE A 50 19.11 12.38 10.00
C ILE A 50 19.02 12.75 11.50
N ALA A 51 18.66 11.80 12.36
CA ALA A 51 18.46 12.01 13.78
C ALA A 51 19.65 11.52 14.65
N SER A 52 20.72 11.01 14.02
CA SER A 52 22.00 10.62 14.67
C SER A 52 23.10 11.62 14.32
#